data_AF-A0A3A8GXZ5-F1
#
_entry.id   AF-A0A3A8GXZ5-F1
#
_cell.length_a   1.000
_cell.length_b   1.000
_cell.length_c   1.000
_cell.angle_alpha   90.00
_cell.angle_beta   90.00
_cell.angle_gamma   90.00
#
_symmetry.space_group_name_H-M   'P 1'
#
loop_
_entity.id
_entity.type
_entity.pdbx_description
1 polymer ?
#
loop_
_entity_poly.entity_id
_entity_poly.type
_entity_poly.pdbx_seq_one_letter_code
_entity_poly.pdbx_strand_id
1 'polypeptide(L)'
;MSPLMRRVLHPLVLLTFFALSAFHTWPLVSQMKGHVMGGREDVYMNMWHLWWMRQALWVQPQNPFFAPLLHWPLGAELYWHTLAPAKTLWGVVLLPFMSVETAYNVVLFGSFVLTGYTSWLLFRYLLERAGHGPWLAAAAALAGACVFNFSRYHLTHATAHLNLSALEGLPLYLLFFFRWLDEGKRKWLVGLALCALYVLLCDYYYLVYIALFSFLWVVAERWKRGPLLSVDTWRDPLVRRAAVAGLTAGLACVPPLVPLLLHAFPAPLQIHHGDSDYFTDLYAFFIPDTRSAWMSELPAKAREFSLNVMRMKMSTNAEETGTFLGWLTPLLAVFALWRGVPE
;
A
#
# COMPACT_ATOMS: atom_id res chain seq x y z
N MET A 1 -24.45 2.60 16.93
CA MET A 1 -24.77 3.65 15.93
C MET A 1 -26.08 3.30 15.24
N SER A 2 -26.96 4.26 15.01
CA SER A 2 -28.18 4.02 14.24
C SER A 2 -27.87 3.71 12.76
N PRO A 3 -28.75 2.98 12.05
CA PRO A 3 -28.57 2.69 10.62
C PRO A 3 -28.46 3.95 9.75
N LEU A 4 -29.22 4.99 10.08
CA LEU A 4 -29.18 6.30 9.40
C LEU A 4 -27.78 6.92 9.47
N MET A 5 -27.16 6.85 10.65
CA MET A 5 -25.82 7.38 10.88
C MET A 5 -24.76 6.69 10.03
N ARG A 6 -24.86 5.37 9.89
CA ARG A 6 -23.96 4.61 9.01
C ARG A 6 -24.14 5.06 7.56
N ARG A 7 -25.39 5.22 7.09
CA ARG A 7 -25.68 5.65 5.72
C ARG A 7 -25.11 7.03 5.38
N VAL A 8 -25.04 7.95 6.35
CA VAL A 8 -24.48 9.29 6.15
C VAL A 8 -22.95 9.31 6.30
N LEU A 9 -22.40 8.53 7.24
CA LEU A 9 -20.98 8.56 7.57
C LEU A 9 -20.09 8.07 6.43
N HIS A 10 -20.47 6.98 5.75
CA HIS A 10 -19.64 6.43 4.67
C HIS A 10 -19.47 7.40 3.49
N PRO A 11 -20.54 8.01 2.93
CA PRO A 11 -20.40 9.06 1.92
C PRO A 11 -19.63 10.29 2.41
N LEU A 12 -19.84 10.72 3.66
CA LEU A 12 -19.12 11.86 4.23
C LEU A 12 -17.60 11.60 4.31
N VAL A 13 -17.20 10.41 4.74
CA VAL A 13 -15.79 10.01 4.81
C VAL A 13 -15.19 9.93 3.40
N LEU A 14 -15.90 9.36 2.43
CA LEU A 14 -15.47 9.34 1.04
C LEU A 14 -15.29 10.75 0.47
N LEU A 15 -16.25 11.64 0.71
CA LEU A 15 -16.15 13.05 0.30
C LEU A 15 -14.98 13.77 0.98
N THR A 16 -14.73 13.47 2.26
CA THR A 16 -13.60 14.02 3.00
C THR A 16 -12.28 13.58 2.39
N PHE A 17 -12.11 12.28 2.11
CA PHE A 17 -10.90 11.80 1.44
C PHE A 17 -10.79 12.25 0.00
N PHE A 18 -11.90 12.45 -0.72
CA PHE A 18 -11.88 13.10 -2.03
C PHE A 18 -11.30 14.51 -1.95
N ALA A 19 -11.81 15.34 -1.03
CA ALA A 19 -11.36 16.72 -0.86
C ALA A 19 -9.90 16.79 -0.39
N LEU A 20 -9.51 15.98 0.60
CA LEU A 20 -8.14 15.92 1.08
C LEU A 20 -7.18 15.39 0.01
N SER A 21 -7.58 14.40 -0.78
CA SER A 21 -6.76 13.92 -1.90
C SER A 21 -6.60 15.02 -2.94
N ALA A 22 -7.66 15.77 -3.27
CA ALA A 22 -7.57 16.90 -4.20
C ALA A 22 -6.63 18.00 -3.69
N PHE A 23 -6.64 18.27 -2.38
CA PHE A 23 -5.71 19.21 -1.74
C PHE A 23 -4.26 18.72 -1.82
N HIS A 24 -3.99 17.49 -1.36
CA HIS A 24 -2.63 16.95 -1.32
C HIS A 24 -2.04 16.64 -2.70
N THR A 25 -2.89 16.39 -3.70
CA THR A 25 -2.47 16.14 -5.08
C THR A 25 -2.60 17.36 -5.98
N TRP A 26 -2.88 18.55 -5.43
CA TRP A 26 -3.00 19.77 -6.23
C TRP A 26 -1.72 20.02 -7.06
N PRO A 27 -1.82 20.35 -8.38
CA PRO A 27 -3.02 20.74 -9.13
C PRO A 27 -3.76 19.62 -9.88
N LEU A 28 -3.51 18.33 -9.58
CA LEU A 28 -3.98 17.17 -10.37
C LEU A 28 -5.46 17.24 -10.79
N VAL A 29 -6.38 17.50 -9.87
CA VAL A 29 -7.82 17.55 -10.17
C VAL A 29 -8.19 18.71 -11.10
N SER A 30 -7.48 19.84 -11.01
CA SER A 30 -7.71 21.01 -11.87
C SER A 30 -7.06 20.87 -13.25
N GLN A 31 -6.02 20.04 -13.37
CA GLN A 31 -5.23 19.86 -14.59
C GLN A 31 -5.16 18.37 -14.98
N MET A 32 -6.28 17.67 -14.91
CA MET A 32 -6.37 16.24 -15.29
C MET A 32 -5.91 15.96 -16.73
N LYS A 33 -5.92 16.99 -17.59
CA LYS A 33 -5.41 17.00 -18.96
C LYS A 33 -4.19 17.93 -19.01
N GLY A 34 -3.03 17.42 -19.44
CA GLY A 34 -1.79 18.19 -19.61
C GLY A 34 -0.87 18.26 -18.38
N HIS A 35 -1.28 17.73 -17.23
CA HIS A 35 -0.43 17.59 -16.05
C HIS A 35 -0.47 16.15 -15.54
N VAL A 36 0.70 15.59 -15.28
CA VAL A 36 0.84 14.33 -14.56
C VAL A 36 1.64 14.60 -13.30
N MET A 37 1.19 14.02 -12.19
CA MET A 37 1.89 14.13 -10.91
C MET A 37 3.25 13.44 -11.03
N GLY A 38 4.32 14.21 -10.78
CA GLY A 38 5.69 13.73 -10.87
C GLY A 38 6.40 14.02 -12.19
N GLY A 39 7.63 13.51 -12.30
CA GLY A 39 8.51 13.75 -13.44
C GLY A 39 8.15 12.93 -14.68
N ARG A 40 9.04 12.95 -15.68
CA ARG A 40 8.79 12.37 -17.02
C ARG A 40 9.31 10.95 -17.20
N GLU A 41 9.86 10.31 -16.18
CA GLU A 41 10.50 8.99 -16.30
C GLU A 41 9.47 7.86 -16.12
N ASP A 42 9.43 7.20 -14.96
CA ASP A 42 8.57 6.03 -14.70
C ASP A 42 7.07 6.29 -14.84
N VAL A 43 6.66 7.55 -14.73
CA VAL A 43 5.27 7.96 -14.95
C VAL A 43 4.81 7.61 -16.37
N TYR A 44 5.64 7.87 -17.39
CA TYR A 44 5.29 7.55 -18.78
C TYR A 44 5.25 6.05 -19.02
N MET A 45 6.09 5.28 -18.34
CA MET A 45 6.02 3.82 -18.36
C MET A 45 4.70 3.32 -17.77
N ASN A 46 4.24 3.88 -16.64
CA ASN A 46 2.97 3.52 -16.05
C ASN A 46 1.75 3.94 -16.92
N MET A 47 1.81 5.10 -17.58
CA MET A 47 0.82 5.48 -18.58
C MET A 47 0.81 4.49 -19.75
N TRP A 48 1.99 4.11 -20.24
CA TRP A 48 2.12 3.08 -21.27
C TRP A 48 1.54 1.75 -20.81
N HIS A 49 1.68 1.35 -19.54
CA HIS A 49 1.05 0.14 -19.01
C HIS A 49 -0.48 0.16 -19.13
N LEU A 50 -1.14 1.28 -18.83
CA LEU A 50 -2.60 1.39 -19.01
C LEU A 50 -2.99 1.18 -20.48
N TRP A 51 -2.25 1.83 -21.39
CA TRP A 51 -2.47 1.66 -22.82
C TRP A 51 -2.22 0.23 -23.27
N TRP A 52 -1.10 -0.36 -22.83
CA TRP A 52 -0.67 -1.70 -23.18
C TRP A 52 -1.68 -2.76 -22.73
N MET A 53 -2.17 -2.67 -21.49
CA MET A 53 -3.20 -3.57 -20.98
C MET A 53 -4.47 -3.53 -21.85
N ARG A 54 -4.87 -2.35 -22.34
CA ARG A 54 -5.96 -2.26 -23.32
C ARG A 54 -5.61 -2.89 -24.66
N GLN A 55 -4.42 -2.63 -25.18
CA GLN A 55 -4.01 -3.22 -26.46
C GLN A 55 -4.01 -4.74 -26.37
N ALA A 56 -3.31 -5.30 -25.38
CA ALA A 56 -3.11 -6.74 -25.23
C ALA A 56 -4.37 -7.51 -24.83
N LEU A 57 -5.35 -6.88 -24.15
CA LEU A 57 -6.56 -7.60 -23.73
C LEU A 57 -7.77 -7.36 -24.64
N TRP A 58 -7.81 -6.24 -25.38
CA TRP A 58 -9.02 -5.83 -26.11
C TRP A 58 -8.80 -5.52 -27.58
N VAL A 59 -7.73 -4.80 -27.94
CA VAL A 59 -7.53 -4.36 -29.33
C VAL A 59 -6.86 -5.44 -30.17
N GLN A 60 -5.80 -6.04 -29.64
CA GLN A 60 -5.06 -7.16 -30.22
C GLN A 60 -4.81 -8.18 -29.12
N PRO A 61 -5.80 -9.07 -28.84
CA PRO A 61 -5.72 -10.03 -27.76
C PRO A 61 -4.45 -10.89 -27.82
N GLN A 62 -3.60 -10.77 -26.82
CA GLN A 62 -2.35 -11.50 -26.65
C GLN A 62 -1.97 -11.57 -25.16
N ASN A 63 -0.88 -12.25 -24.82
CA ASN A 63 -0.38 -12.28 -23.45
C ASN A 63 0.00 -10.85 -23.00
N PRO A 64 -0.68 -10.26 -22.00
CA PRO A 64 -0.36 -8.90 -21.54
C PRO A 64 1.00 -8.83 -20.82
N PHE A 65 1.57 -9.97 -20.43
CA PHE A 65 2.89 -10.03 -19.78
C PHE A 65 4.06 -10.16 -20.78
N PHE A 66 3.81 -10.02 -22.09
CA PHE A 66 4.87 -9.99 -23.10
C PHE A 66 4.64 -8.86 -24.10
N ALA A 67 5.55 -7.89 -24.15
CA ALA A 67 5.46 -6.72 -25.02
C ALA A 67 6.45 -6.81 -26.20
N PRO A 68 5.99 -7.13 -27.42
CA PRO A 68 6.86 -7.27 -28.59
C PRO A 68 7.40 -5.94 -29.12
N LEU A 69 6.80 -4.81 -28.71
CA LEU A 69 7.20 -3.46 -29.13
C LEU A 69 8.45 -2.95 -28.38
N LEU A 70 8.76 -3.55 -27.23
CA LEU A 70 9.93 -3.18 -26.43
C LEU A 70 11.12 -4.06 -26.81
N HIS A 71 12.33 -3.49 -26.80
CA HIS A 71 13.58 -4.20 -27.12
C HIS A 71 13.53 -4.98 -28.45
N TRP A 72 12.94 -4.39 -29.49
CA TRP A 72 12.87 -5.00 -30.82
C TRP A 72 14.26 -5.46 -31.30
N PRO A 73 14.42 -6.68 -31.85
CA PRO A 73 13.38 -7.67 -32.18
C PRO A 73 13.06 -8.71 -31.09
N LEU A 74 13.64 -8.59 -29.90
CA LEU A 74 13.54 -9.61 -28.84
C LEU A 74 12.20 -9.58 -28.10
N GLY A 75 11.60 -8.40 -27.92
CA GLY A 75 10.46 -8.23 -27.02
C GLY A 75 10.89 -8.06 -25.56
N ALA A 76 9.93 -7.74 -24.69
CA ALA A 76 10.13 -7.64 -23.25
C ALA A 76 9.12 -8.50 -22.48
N GLU A 77 9.60 -9.28 -21.52
CA GLU A 77 8.75 -9.93 -20.53
C GLU A 77 8.41 -8.98 -19.39
N LEU A 78 7.14 -8.97 -18.97
CA LEU A 78 6.61 -8.07 -17.94
C LEU A 78 6.19 -8.80 -16.65
N TYR A 79 6.58 -10.07 -16.47
CA TYR A 79 6.24 -10.87 -15.28
C TYR A 79 6.87 -10.33 -13.99
N TRP A 80 8.15 -9.95 -14.06
CA TRP A 80 8.91 -9.34 -12.97
C TRP A 80 8.98 -7.81 -13.07
N HIS A 81 8.03 -7.23 -13.80
CA HIS A 81 7.94 -5.79 -14.05
C HIS A 81 6.90 -5.14 -13.14
N THR A 82 6.98 -3.82 -12.96
CA THR A 82 6.05 -2.98 -12.19
C THR A 82 4.71 -2.73 -12.91
N LEU A 83 4.22 -3.72 -13.68
CA LEU A 83 3.02 -3.60 -14.53
C LEU A 83 1.73 -3.28 -13.75
N ALA A 84 1.65 -3.63 -12.47
CA ALA A 84 0.49 -3.43 -11.59
C ALA A 84 -0.88 -3.75 -12.23
N PRO A 85 -1.14 -5.00 -12.68
CA PRO A 85 -2.38 -5.36 -13.38
C PRO A 85 -3.68 -4.87 -12.72
N ALA A 86 -3.77 -4.86 -11.38
CA ALA A 86 -4.95 -4.38 -10.67
C ALA A 86 -5.27 -2.89 -10.90
N LYS A 87 -4.25 -2.10 -11.24
CA LYS A 87 -4.38 -0.67 -11.60
C LYS A 87 -4.45 -0.46 -13.10
N THR A 88 -3.62 -1.16 -13.86
CA THR A 88 -3.44 -0.89 -15.28
C THR A 88 -4.53 -1.54 -16.14
N LEU A 89 -5.24 -2.55 -15.63
CA LEU A 89 -6.44 -3.11 -16.27
C LEU A 89 -7.56 -2.06 -16.46
N TRP A 90 -7.60 -1.01 -15.64
CA TRP A 90 -8.53 0.11 -15.84
C TRP A 90 -8.32 0.81 -17.20
N GLY A 91 -7.16 0.67 -17.83
CA GLY A 91 -6.94 1.13 -19.20
C GLY A 91 -7.91 0.52 -20.21
N VAL A 92 -8.33 -0.75 -20.02
CA VAL A 92 -9.35 -1.39 -20.87
C VAL A 92 -10.67 -0.62 -20.80
N VAL A 93 -11.05 -0.17 -19.61
CA VAL A 93 -12.34 0.48 -19.32
C VAL A 93 -12.32 1.98 -19.64
N LEU A 94 -11.23 2.69 -19.31
CA LEU A 94 -11.19 4.16 -19.34
C LEU A 94 -10.77 4.74 -20.68
N LEU A 95 -9.81 4.11 -21.38
CA LEU A 95 -9.24 4.66 -22.61
C LEU A 95 -10.19 4.78 -23.83
N PRO A 96 -11.36 4.09 -23.91
CA PRO A 96 -12.39 4.46 -24.88
C PRO A 96 -12.95 5.87 -24.70
N PHE A 97 -12.89 6.42 -23.49
CA PHE A 97 -13.63 7.65 -23.11
C PHE A 97 -12.70 8.83 -22.82
N MET A 98 -11.40 8.59 -22.61
CA MET A 98 -10.44 9.62 -22.24
C MET A 98 -9.02 9.29 -22.69
N SER A 99 -8.14 10.29 -22.68
CA SER A 99 -6.72 10.09 -22.99
C SER A 99 -6.04 9.23 -21.92
N VAL A 100 -4.92 8.59 -22.30
CA VAL A 100 -4.11 7.78 -21.37
C VAL A 100 -3.65 8.55 -20.14
N GLU A 101 -3.33 9.83 -20.33
CA GLU A 101 -2.99 10.76 -19.26
C GLU A 101 -4.14 10.96 -18.28
N THR A 102 -5.33 11.27 -18.79
CA THR A 102 -6.51 11.48 -17.93
C THR A 102 -6.85 10.19 -17.19
N ALA A 103 -6.77 9.04 -17.86
CA ALA A 103 -7.04 7.74 -17.25
C ALA A 103 -6.04 7.43 -16.13
N TYR A 104 -4.74 7.66 -16.37
CA TYR A 104 -3.70 7.48 -15.35
C TYR A 104 -3.97 8.37 -14.12
N ASN A 105 -4.23 9.66 -14.34
CA ASN A 105 -4.54 10.60 -13.26
C ASN A 105 -5.79 10.20 -12.47
N VAL A 106 -6.83 9.68 -13.14
CA VAL A 106 -8.05 9.16 -12.49
C VAL A 106 -7.73 7.94 -11.61
N VAL A 107 -6.92 7.00 -12.12
CA VAL A 107 -6.54 5.78 -11.38
C VAL A 107 -5.66 6.13 -10.17
N LEU A 108 -4.69 7.02 -10.34
CA LEU A 108 -3.82 7.51 -9.27
C LEU A 108 -4.64 8.27 -8.22
N PHE A 109 -5.46 9.23 -8.62
CA PHE A 109 -6.32 9.97 -7.70
C PHE A 109 -7.28 9.04 -6.95
N GLY A 110 -7.85 8.05 -7.66
CA GLY A 110 -8.69 7.01 -7.07
C GLY A 110 -7.97 6.20 -5.98
N SER A 111 -6.67 5.92 -6.13
CA SER A 111 -5.90 5.20 -5.11
C SER A 111 -5.82 5.97 -3.80
N PHE A 112 -5.64 7.29 -3.84
CA PHE A 112 -5.64 8.13 -2.63
C PHE A 112 -7.00 8.14 -1.93
N VAL A 113 -8.10 8.29 -2.68
CA VAL A 113 -9.44 8.30 -2.08
C VAL A 113 -9.76 6.94 -1.44
N LEU A 114 -9.47 5.86 -2.17
CA LEU A 114 -9.73 4.50 -1.69
C LEU A 114 -8.83 4.13 -0.51
N THR A 115 -7.54 4.52 -0.53
CA THR A 115 -6.60 4.26 0.55
C THR A 115 -7.03 4.92 1.84
N GLY A 116 -7.44 6.20 1.80
CA GLY A 116 -8.00 6.87 2.96
C GLY A 116 -9.24 6.18 3.49
N TYR A 117 -10.17 5.81 2.61
CA TYR A 117 -11.41 5.15 3.00
C TYR A 117 -11.20 3.75 3.59
N THR A 118 -10.39 2.90 2.96
CA THR A 118 -10.13 1.54 3.45
C THR A 118 -9.32 1.55 4.75
N SER A 119 -8.40 2.49 4.91
CA SER A 119 -7.69 2.74 6.19
C SER A 119 -8.66 3.15 7.29
N TRP A 120 -9.59 4.05 7.00
CA TRP A 120 -10.61 4.45 7.96
C TRP A 120 -11.49 3.27 8.40
N LEU A 121 -11.86 2.37 7.48
CA LEU A 121 -12.61 1.16 7.82
C LEU A 121 -11.83 0.26 8.78
N LEU A 122 -10.54 0.03 8.50
CA LEU A 122 -9.66 -0.76 9.36
C LEU A 122 -9.51 -0.12 10.75
N PHE A 123 -9.10 1.15 10.81
CA PHE A 123 -8.80 1.80 12.08
C PHE A 123 -10.03 1.96 12.94
N ARG A 124 -11.20 2.27 12.35
CA ARG A 124 -12.45 2.30 13.09
C ARG A 124 -12.77 0.94 13.68
N TYR A 125 -12.59 -0.13 12.90
CA TYR A 125 -12.80 -1.49 13.40
C TYR A 125 -11.87 -1.83 14.57
N LEU A 126 -10.58 -1.52 14.45
CA LEU A 126 -9.60 -1.78 15.51
C LEU A 126 -9.90 -0.99 16.79
N LEU A 127 -10.31 0.27 16.67
CA LEU A 127 -10.68 1.10 17.82
C LEU A 127 -11.99 0.63 18.47
N GLU A 128 -12.99 0.24 17.69
CA GLU A 128 -14.21 -0.39 18.22
C GLU A 128 -13.90 -1.73 18.91
N ARG A 129 -12.98 -2.52 18.34
CA ARG A 129 -12.48 -3.78 18.92
C ARG A 129 -11.77 -3.56 20.26
N ALA A 130 -11.08 -2.43 20.43
CA ALA A 130 -10.46 -2.01 21.69
C ALA A 130 -11.46 -1.38 22.69
N GLY A 131 -12.77 -1.44 22.42
CA GLY A 131 -13.81 -0.96 23.34
C GLY A 131 -14.11 0.54 23.25
N HIS A 132 -13.51 1.28 22.31
CA HIS A 132 -13.83 2.70 22.14
C HIS A 132 -15.23 2.89 21.54
N GLY A 133 -15.94 3.89 22.06
CA GLY A 133 -17.26 4.26 21.55
C GLY A 133 -17.22 4.58 20.05
N PRO A 134 -18.28 4.26 19.29
CA PRO A 134 -18.26 4.28 17.83
C PRO A 134 -17.96 5.66 17.22
N TRP A 135 -18.32 6.74 17.92
CA TRP A 135 -18.03 8.10 17.49
C TRP A 135 -16.56 8.47 17.62
N LEU A 136 -15.98 8.20 18.80
CA LEU A 136 -14.56 8.42 19.05
C LEU A 136 -13.72 7.56 18.11
N ALA A 137 -14.10 6.29 17.93
CA ALA A 137 -13.47 5.38 16.98
C ALA A 137 -13.51 5.93 15.55
N ALA A 138 -14.66 6.43 15.09
CA ALA A 138 -14.79 7.00 13.75
C ALA A 138 -13.94 8.27 13.54
N ALA A 139 -13.88 9.16 14.53
CA ALA A 139 -13.10 10.40 14.46
C ALA A 139 -11.59 10.13 14.53
N ALA A 140 -11.13 9.31 15.49
CA ALA A 140 -9.73 8.93 15.60
C ALA A 140 -9.26 8.10 14.41
N ALA A 141 -10.12 7.23 13.86
CA ALA A 141 -9.83 6.51 12.63
C ALA A 141 -9.63 7.43 11.42
N LEU A 142 -10.36 8.55 11.34
CA LEU A 142 -10.20 9.53 10.27
C LEU A 142 -8.82 10.19 10.35
N ALA A 143 -8.40 10.59 11.55
CA ALA A 143 -7.07 11.14 11.79
C ALA A 143 -5.96 10.13 11.45
N GLY A 144 -6.07 8.89 11.94
CA GLY A 144 -5.11 7.83 11.62
C GLY A 144 -5.04 7.52 10.11
N ALA A 145 -6.19 7.50 9.44
CA ALA A 145 -6.26 7.26 8.00
C ALA A 145 -5.68 8.42 7.18
N CYS A 146 -5.74 9.67 7.67
CA CYS A 146 -5.01 10.78 7.05
C CYS A 146 -3.49 10.58 7.17
N VAL A 147 -2.99 10.17 8.35
CA VAL A 147 -1.56 9.90 8.55
C VAL A 147 -1.06 8.78 7.64
N PHE A 148 -1.84 7.70 7.49
CA PHE A 148 -1.48 6.60 6.59
C PHE A 148 -1.54 7.02 5.11
N ASN A 149 -2.65 7.60 4.68
CA ASN A 149 -2.90 7.92 3.27
C ASN A 149 -2.00 9.04 2.75
N PHE A 150 -1.74 10.08 3.55
CA PHE A 150 -0.88 11.20 3.16
C PHE A 150 0.50 11.09 3.77
N SER A 151 0.93 9.86 4.07
CA SER A 151 2.30 9.57 4.47
C SER A 151 3.28 10.01 3.39
N ARG A 152 4.51 10.33 3.82
CA ARG A 152 5.58 10.71 2.91
C ARG A 152 5.85 9.63 1.86
N TYR A 153 5.80 8.37 2.26
CA TYR A 153 5.88 7.21 1.38
C TYR A 153 4.86 7.30 0.24
N HIS A 154 3.56 7.41 0.56
CA HIS A 154 2.51 7.41 -0.46
C HIS A 154 2.63 8.63 -1.40
N LEU A 155 2.87 9.82 -0.85
CA LEU A 155 3.00 11.05 -1.64
C LEU A 155 4.23 11.04 -2.55
N THR A 156 5.33 10.43 -2.12
CA THR A 156 6.56 10.40 -2.93
C THR A 156 6.45 9.38 -4.04
N HIS A 157 6.01 8.15 -3.75
CA HIS A 157 5.80 7.14 -4.78
C HIS A 157 4.70 7.51 -5.78
N ALA A 158 3.72 8.33 -5.40
CA ALA A 158 2.72 8.87 -6.34
C ALA A 158 3.31 9.70 -7.48
N THR A 159 4.58 10.12 -7.37
CA THR A 159 5.28 10.88 -8.42
C THR A 159 5.97 10.00 -9.47
N ALA A 160 5.95 8.67 -9.33
CA ALA A 160 6.65 7.77 -10.25
C ALA A 160 6.02 6.37 -10.33
N HIS A 161 5.58 5.83 -9.20
CA HIS A 161 5.30 4.41 -9.00
C HIS A 161 3.81 4.14 -8.75
N LEU A 162 3.06 3.79 -9.81
CA LEU A 162 1.63 3.49 -9.68
C LEU A 162 1.37 2.20 -8.87
N ASN A 163 2.24 1.19 -9.02
CA ASN A 163 2.23 -0.04 -8.24
C ASN A 163 2.33 0.25 -6.72
N LEU A 164 3.27 1.12 -6.33
CA LEU A 164 3.50 1.46 -4.93
C LEU A 164 2.45 2.45 -4.38
N SER A 165 1.83 3.24 -5.24
CA SER A 165 0.72 4.14 -4.85
C SER A 165 -0.61 3.40 -4.65
N ALA A 166 -0.66 2.09 -4.90
CA ALA A 166 -1.84 1.24 -4.79
C ALA A 166 -2.08 0.72 -3.36
N LEU A 167 -2.06 1.60 -2.36
CA LEU A 167 -2.08 1.19 -0.95
C LEU A 167 -3.44 0.68 -0.47
N GLU A 168 -4.53 0.90 -1.20
CA GLU A 168 -5.89 0.69 -0.67
C GLU A 168 -6.21 -0.76 -0.30
N GLY A 169 -5.51 -1.72 -0.93
CA GLY A 169 -5.68 -3.15 -0.69
C GLY A 169 -5.12 -3.60 0.65
N LEU A 170 -4.09 -2.91 1.15
CA LEU A 170 -3.42 -3.27 2.40
C LEU A 170 -4.35 -3.17 3.63
N PRO A 171 -4.95 -2.00 3.93
CA PRO A 171 -5.83 -1.89 5.09
C PRO A 171 -7.12 -2.71 4.91
N LEU A 172 -7.59 -2.88 3.66
CA LEU A 172 -8.78 -3.68 3.38
C LEU A 172 -8.53 -5.18 3.63
N TYR A 173 -7.36 -5.69 3.23
CA TYR A 173 -6.92 -7.04 3.57
C TYR A 173 -6.89 -7.22 5.09
N LEU A 174 -6.25 -6.30 5.83
CA LEU A 174 -6.14 -6.40 7.29
C LEU A 174 -7.50 -6.34 7.97
N LEU A 175 -8.42 -5.52 7.46
CA LEU A 175 -9.79 -5.48 7.97
C LEU A 175 -10.46 -6.86 7.85
N PHE A 176 -10.35 -7.49 6.69
CA PHE A 176 -10.91 -8.83 6.48
C PHE A 176 -10.18 -9.90 7.29
N PHE A 177 -8.86 -9.78 7.45
CA PHE A 177 -8.05 -10.65 8.30
C PHE A 177 -8.54 -10.63 9.74
N PHE A 178 -8.61 -9.46 10.37
CA PHE A 178 -9.05 -9.37 11.76
C PHE A 178 -10.53 -9.76 11.94
N ARG A 179 -11.41 -9.37 11.00
CA ARG A 179 -12.82 -9.81 11.00
C ARG A 179 -12.96 -11.32 10.90
N TRP A 180 -12.13 -11.98 10.10
CA TRP A 180 -12.10 -13.43 10.01
C TRP A 180 -11.60 -14.07 11.31
N LEU A 181 -10.50 -13.55 11.88
CA LEU A 181 -9.95 -14.04 13.14
C LEU A 181 -10.94 -13.92 14.30
N ASP A 182 -11.71 -12.82 14.35
CA ASP A 182 -12.67 -12.58 15.43
C ASP A 182 -14.00 -13.32 15.18
N GLU A 183 -14.58 -13.21 13.98
CA GLU A 183 -15.95 -13.70 13.71
C GLU A 183 -16.01 -15.09 13.06
N GLY A 184 -14.96 -15.55 12.38
CA GLY A 184 -14.93 -16.86 11.69
C GLY A 184 -15.95 -17.02 10.55
N LYS A 185 -16.48 -15.91 9.99
CA LYS A 185 -17.48 -15.96 8.91
C LYS A 185 -16.83 -16.01 7.54
N ARG A 186 -17.30 -16.94 6.68
CA ARG A 186 -16.75 -17.20 5.34
C ARG A 186 -16.65 -15.96 4.44
N LYS A 187 -17.60 -15.02 4.54
CA LYS A 187 -17.55 -13.77 3.77
C LYS A 187 -16.27 -12.95 4.00
N TRP A 188 -15.72 -12.98 5.21
CA TRP A 188 -14.48 -12.29 5.54
C TRP A 188 -13.27 -13.03 4.99
N LEU A 189 -13.31 -14.36 4.99
CA LEU A 189 -12.28 -15.19 4.36
C LEU A 189 -12.22 -14.97 2.84
N VAL A 190 -13.38 -14.89 2.17
CA VAL A 190 -13.46 -14.56 0.73
C VAL A 190 -12.94 -13.15 0.47
N GLY A 191 -13.36 -12.17 1.26
CA GLY A 191 -12.86 -10.79 1.16
C GLY A 191 -11.34 -10.71 1.32
N LEU A 192 -10.78 -11.44 2.30
CA LEU A 192 -9.34 -11.54 2.51
C LEU A 192 -8.62 -12.14 1.30
N ALA A 193 -9.14 -13.23 0.74
CA ALA A 193 -8.55 -13.90 -0.41
C ALA A 193 -8.52 -13.01 -1.65
N LEU A 194 -9.63 -12.29 -1.91
CA LEU A 194 -9.71 -11.32 -2.99
C LEU A 194 -8.78 -10.13 -2.79
N CYS A 195 -8.63 -9.65 -1.55
CA CYS A 195 -7.69 -8.58 -1.25
C CYS A 195 -6.23 -9.04 -1.37
N ALA A 196 -5.91 -10.27 -1.00
CA ALA A 196 -4.57 -10.83 -1.19
C ALA A 196 -4.19 -10.86 -2.67
N LEU A 197 -5.11 -11.38 -3.51
CA LEU A 197 -4.94 -11.39 -4.96
C LEU A 197 -4.83 -9.97 -5.52
N TYR A 198 -5.69 -9.04 -5.08
CA TYR A 198 -5.63 -7.64 -5.50
C TYR A 198 -4.27 -7.00 -5.13
N VAL A 199 -3.79 -7.19 -3.91
CA VAL A 199 -2.50 -6.68 -3.44
C VAL A 199 -1.37 -7.25 -4.28
N LEU A 200 -1.36 -8.56 -4.56
CA LEU A 200 -0.38 -9.18 -5.44
C LEU A 200 -0.37 -8.57 -6.85
N LEU A 201 -1.56 -8.31 -7.40
CA LEU A 201 -1.72 -7.70 -8.72
C LEU A 201 -1.44 -6.20 -8.72
N CYS A 202 -1.27 -5.56 -7.55
CA CYS A 202 -0.70 -4.23 -7.45
C CYS A 202 0.81 -4.31 -7.37
N ASP A 203 1.32 -5.06 -6.40
CA ASP A 203 2.75 -5.23 -6.13
C ASP A 203 3.02 -6.49 -5.28
N TYR A 204 3.98 -7.32 -5.68
CA TYR A 204 4.31 -8.56 -4.96
C TYR A 204 5.06 -8.31 -3.65
N TYR A 205 5.81 -7.21 -3.50
CA TYR A 205 6.45 -6.85 -2.23
C TYR A 205 5.39 -6.56 -1.17
N TYR A 206 4.30 -5.89 -1.54
CA TYR A 206 3.18 -5.64 -0.64
C TYR A 206 2.49 -6.90 -0.14
N LEU A 207 2.35 -7.94 -1.00
CA LEU A 207 1.84 -9.23 -0.56
C LEU A 207 2.78 -9.87 0.47
N VAL A 208 4.08 -9.83 0.24
CA VAL A 208 5.08 -10.37 1.18
C VAL A 208 5.03 -9.63 2.51
N TYR A 209 5.01 -8.29 2.50
CA TYR A 209 4.99 -7.49 3.72
C TYR A 209 3.70 -7.67 4.52
N ILE A 210 2.54 -7.73 3.88
CA ILE A 210 1.28 -7.92 4.60
C ILE A 210 1.12 -9.36 5.12
N ALA A 211 1.67 -10.35 4.41
CA ALA A 211 1.75 -11.73 4.90
C ALA A 211 2.68 -11.84 6.11
N LEU A 212 3.85 -11.19 6.05
CA LEU A 212 4.80 -11.11 7.17
C LEU A 212 4.17 -10.42 8.39
N PHE A 213 3.52 -9.27 8.20
CA PHE A 213 2.79 -8.60 9.27
C PHE A 213 1.74 -9.52 9.91
N SER A 214 0.94 -10.20 9.08
CA SER A 214 -0.12 -11.10 9.56
C SER A 214 0.44 -12.30 10.33
N PHE A 215 1.56 -12.86 9.85
CA PHE A 215 2.28 -13.91 10.54
C PHE A 215 2.81 -13.45 11.89
N LEU A 216 3.57 -12.34 11.92
CA LEU A 216 4.14 -11.79 13.14
C LEU A 216 3.06 -11.41 14.17
N TRP A 217 1.93 -10.86 13.71
CA TRP A 217 0.79 -10.57 14.56
C TRP A 217 0.25 -11.84 15.24
N VAL A 218 0.06 -12.93 14.48
CA VAL A 218 -0.43 -14.21 15.03
C VAL A 218 0.58 -14.81 16.01
N VAL A 219 1.87 -14.73 15.70
CA VAL A 219 2.94 -15.17 16.62
C VAL A 219 2.90 -14.38 17.91
N ALA A 220 2.82 -13.04 17.85
CA ALA A 220 2.76 -12.18 19.02
C ALA A 220 1.50 -12.44 19.87
N GLU A 221 0.33 -12.60 19.25
CA GLU A 221 -0.90 -12.92 19.96
C GLU A 221 -0.87 -14.33 20.58
N ARG A 222 -0.27 -15.31 19.90
CA ARG A 222 -0.08 -16.66 20.45
C ARG A 222 0.86 -16.64 21.66
N TRP A 223 1.96 -15.88 21.57
CA TRP A 223 2.94 -15.71 22.65
C TRP A 223 2.28 -15.18 23.92
N LYS A 224 1.41 -14.17 23.80
CA LYS A 224 0.66 -13.62 24.95
C LYS A 224 -0.23 -14.65 25.63
N ARG A 225 -0.74 -15.64 24.89
CA ARG A 225 -1.66 -16.68 25.37
C ARG A 225 -0.96 -17.97 25.82
N GLY A 226 0.37 -18.05 25.71
CA GLY A 226 1.16 -19.22 26.11
C GLY A 226 2.31 -19.56 25.16
N PRO A 227 2.90 -20.76 25.25
CA PRO A 227 4.07 -21.12 24.45
C PRO A 227 3.75 -21.16 22.95
N LEU A 228 4.68 -20.67 22.12
CA LEU A 228 4.51 -20.63 20.66
C LEU A 228 4.30 -22.01 20.03
N LEU A 229 5.02 -23.01 20.52
CA LEU A 229 4.99 -24.37 20.01
C LEU A 229 4.53 -25.31 21.13
N SER A 230 3.34 -25.88 20.95
CA SER A 230 2.80 -26.94 21.79
C SER A 230 1.88 -27.82 20.95
N VAL A 231 1.66 -29.07 21.38
CA VAL A 231 0.69 -29.97 20.73
C VAL A 231 -0.72 -29.34 20.72
N ASP A 232 -1.05 -28.57 21.74
CA ASP A 232 -2.32 -27.85 21.86
C ASP A 232 -2.41 -26.58 20.99
N THR A 233 -1.33 -26.15 20.34
CA THR A 233 -1.34 -24.92 19.52
C THR A 233 -2.35 -25.01 18.37
N TRP A 234 -2.55 -26.19 17.81
CA TRP A 234 -3.58 -26.43 16.78
C TRP A 234 -5.02 -26.42 17.32
N ARG A 235 -5.18 -26.52 18.65
CA ARG A 235 -6.49 -26.40 19.31
C ARG A 235 -6.91 -24.94 19.48
N ASP A 236 -5.97 -23.99 19.42
CA ASP A 236 -6.26 -22.55 19.48
C ASP A 236 -7.07 -22.11 18.23
N PRO A 237 -8.31 -21.62 18.39
CA PRO A 237 -9.11 -21.11 17.28
C PRO A 237 -8.41 -20.00 16.48
N LEU A 238 -7.58 -19.17 17.12
CA LEU A 238 -6.80 -18.12 16.46
C LEU A 238 -5.85 -18.71 15.44
N VAL A 239 -5.02 -19.68 15.86
CA VAL A 239 -4.02 -20.33 15.01
C VAL A 239 -4.68 -21.07 13.86
N ARG A 240 -5.77 -21.80 14.12
CA ARG A 240 -6.52 -22.50 13.07
C ARG A 240 -7.11 -21.51 12.05
N ARG A 241 -7.72 -20.42 12.52
CA ARG A 241 -8.28 -19.39 11.62
C ARG A 241 -7.17 -18.70 10.82
N ALA A 242 -6.03 -18.40 11.44
CA ALA A 242 -4.87 -17.83 10.77
C ALA A 242 -4.30 -18.77 9.69
N ALA A 243 -4.17 -20.07 9.98
CA ALA A 243 -3.73 -21.07 9.01
C ALA A 243 -4.69 -21.16 7.82
N VAL A 244 -6.00 -21.18 8.07
CA VAL A 244 -7.02 -21.16 7.00
C VAL A 244 -6.95 -19.86 6.19
N ALA A 245 -6.71 -18.71 6.82
CA ALA A 245 -6.54 -17.44 6.13
C ALA A 245 -5.31 -17.46 5.21
N GLY A 246 -4.16 -17.91 5.72
CA GLY A 246 -2.92 -18.03 4.94
C GLY A 246 -3.07 -18.99 3.76
N LEU A 247 -3.67 -20.16 3.99
CA LEU A 247 -3.93 -21.13 2.92
C LEU A 247 -4.87 -20.56 1.86
N THR A 248 -5.96 -19.90 2.26
CA THR A 248 -6.93 -19.36 1.30
C THR A 248 -6.36 -18.19 0.51
N ALA A 249 -5.59 -17.30 1.15
CA ALA A 249 -4.88 -16.22 0.46
C ALA A 249 -3.83 -16.78 -0.52
N GLY A 250 -3.04 -17.76 -0.08
CA GLY A 250 -2.05 -18.43 -0.92
C GLY A 250 -2.68 -19.08 -2.14
N LEU A 251 -3.74 -19.88 -1.96
CA LEU A 251 -4.48 -20.52 -3.06
C LEU A 251 -5.06 -19.50 -4.04
N ALA A 252 -5.60 -18.38 -3.55
CA ALA A 252 -6.11 -17.31 -4.42
C ALA A 252 -5.00 -16.64 -5.26
N CYS A 253 -3.76 -16.63 -4.75
CA CYS A 253 -2.60 -16.07 -5.43
C CYS A 253 -1.86 -17.06 -6.33
N VAL A 254 -2.16 -18.37 -6.26
CA VAL A 254 -1.49 -19.38 -7.10
C VAL A 254 -1.55 -19.05 -8.60
N PRO A 255 -2.70 -18.67 -9.20
CA PRO A 255 -2.78 -18.45 -10.64
C PRO A 255 -1.79 -17.41 -11.19
N PRO A 256 -1.62 -16.21 -10.60
CA PRO A 256 -0.57 -15.27 -11.03
C PRO A 256 0.84 -15.62 -10.51
N LEU A 257 0.99 -16.33 -9.39
CA LEU A 257 2.32 -16.70 -8.88
C LEU A 257 3.02 -17.77 -9.71
N VAL A 258 2.27 -18.76 -10.22
CA VAL A 258 2.85 -19.84 -11.04
C VAL A 258 3.60 -19.29 -12.27
N PRO A 259 3.01 -18.46 -13.15
CA PRO A 259 3.74 -17.92 -14.30
C PRO A 259 4.89 -17.01 -13.87
N LEU A 260 4.73 -16.22 -12.81
CA LEU A 260 5.81 -15.38 -12.28
C LEU A 260 7.03 -16.21 -11.86
N LEU A 261 6.82 -17.36 -11.20
CA LEU A 261 7.89 -18.30 -10.83
C LEU A 261 8.47 -19.04 -12.04
N LEU A 262 7.65 -19.41 -13.02
CA LEU A 262 8.12 -20.06 -14.25
C LEU A 262 9.02 -19.13 -15.08
N HIS A 263 8.77 -17.83 -15.02
CA HIS A 263 9.56 -16.77 -15.66
C HIS A 263 10.64 -16.18 -14.73
N ALA A 264 11.04 -16.89 -13.67
CA ALA A 264 12.13 -16.44 -12.80
C ALA A 264 13.52 -16.61 -13.44
N PHE A 265 13.66 -17.49 -14.44
CA PHE A 265 14.93 -17.83 -15.07
C PHE A 265 14.86 -17.91 -16.60
N PRO A 266 15.90 -17.45 -17.33
CA PRO A 266 17.06 -16.71 -16.81
C PRO A 266 16.62 -15.36 -16.23
N ALA A 267 17.36 -14.86 -15.24
CA ALA A 267 17.04 -13.57 -14.63
C ALA A 267 16.93 -12.50 -15.75
N PRO A 268 15.96 -11.56 -15.65
CA PRO A 268 15.81 -10.51 -16.64
C PRO A 268 17.15 -9.83 -16.90
N LEU A 269 17.42 -9.46 -18.16
CA LEU A 269 18.61 -8.70 -18.60
C LEU A 269 18.62 -7.25 -18.08
N GLN A 270 18.12 -7.01 -16.87
CA GLN A 270 18.17 -5.70 -16.25
C GLN A 270 19.60 -5.39 -15.80
N ILE A 271 20.00 -4.15 -16.03
CA ILE A 271 21.13 -3.55 -15.33
C ILE A 271 20.71 -3.52 -13.86
N HIS A 272 21.28 -4.42 -13.05
CA HIS A 272 21.08 -4.40 -11.61
C HIS A 272 21.64 -3.06 -11.10
N HIS A 273 20.76 -2.13 -10.72
CA HIS A 273 21.13 -1.07 -9.80
C HIS A 273 21.69 -1.77 -8.56
N GLY A 274 22.85 -1.36 -8.06
CA GLY A 274 23.48 -2.08 -6.96
C GLY A 274 22.54 -2.08 -5.75
N ASP A 275 22.57 -3.15 -4.94
CA ASP A 275 21.81 -3.25 -3.68
C ASP A 275 22.04 -2.04 -2.73
N SER A 276 23.07 -1.22 -2.99
CA SER A 276 23.40 0.02 -2.27
C SER A 276 22.77 1.30 -2.82
N ASP A 277 22.03 1.27 -3.93
CA ASP A 277 21.54 2.51 -4.57
C ASP A 277 20.18 2.95 -3.98
N TYR A 278 19.32 1.98 -3.68
CA TYR A 278 17.95 2.21 -3.24
C TYR A 278 17.62 1.35 -2.01
N PHE A 279 17.80 1.93 -0.81
CA PHE A 279 17.55 1.25 0.45
C PHE A 279 17.05 2.23 1.51
N THR A 280 16.17 1.74 2.38
CA THR A 280 15.79 2.43 3.61
C THR A 280 16.77 2.07 4.73
N ASP A 281 17.52 3.06 5.22
CA ASP A 281 18.39 2.87 6.39
C ASP A 281 17.61 2.94 7.72
N LEU A 282 18.05 2.23 8.76
CA LEU A 282 17.49 2.30 10.10
C LEU A 282 17.52 3.73 10.68
N TYR A 283 18.52 4.55 10.31
CA TYR A 283 18.57 5.95 10.74
C TYR A 283 17.39 6.78 10.20
N ALA A 284 16.84 6.41 9.04
CA ALA A 284 15.79 7.15 8.35
C ALA A 284 14.49 7.25 9.16
N PHE A 285 14.23 6.28 10.05
CA PHE A 285 13.05 6.29 10.92
C PHE A 285 13.11 7.37 12.02
N PHE A 286 14.29 7.89 12.34
CA PHE A 286 14.51 8.82 13.47
C PHE A 286 14.96 10.21 13.05
N ILE A 287 15.44 10.38 11.81
CA ILE A 287 15.95 11.64 11.29
C ILE A 287 14.82 12.33 10.51
N PRO A 288 14.50 13.61 10.84
CA PRO A 288 13.51 14.36 10.08
C PRO A 288 13.84 14.39 8.60
N ASP A 289 12.81 14.24 7.75
CA ASP A 289 12.96 14.32 6.31
C ASP A 289 13.62 15.66 5.93
N THR A 290 14.78 15.56 5.27
CA THR A 290 15.61 16.70 4.86
C THR A 290 14.89 17.58 3.83
N ARG A 291 13.83 17.08 3.19
CA ARG A 291 12.98 17.78 2.24
C ARG A 291 11.70 18.35 2.89
N SER A 292 11.50 18.15 4.18
CA SER A 292 10.37 18.75 4.90
C SER A 292 10.54 20.26 5.05
N ALA A 293 9.43 21.01 5.05
CA ALA A 293 9.44 22.44 5.37
C ALA A 293 9.91 22.72 6.81
N TRP A 294 9.91 21.73 7.69
CA TRP A 294 10.46 21.86 9.04
C TRP A 294 11.99 21.92 9.04
N MET A 295 12.63 21.33 8.03
CA MET A 295 14.09 21.32 7.92
C MET A 295 14.66 22.73 7.70
N SER A 296 13.93 23.61 7.00
CA SER A 296 14.37 25.01 6.82
C SER A 296 14.33 25.80 8.13
N GLU A 297 13.43 25.44 9.05
CA GLU A 297 13.22 26.10 10.34
C GLU A 297 14.14 25.57 11.47
N LEU A 298 14.82 24.44 11.26
CA LEU A 298 15.71 23.87 12.28
C LEU A 298 16.96 24.75 12.52
N PRO A 299 17.48 24.80 13.76
CA PRO A 299 18.76 25.45 14.06
C PRO A 299 19.87 24.92 13.15
N ALA A 300 20.78 25.80 12.70
CA ALA A 300 21.79 25.47 11.70
C ALA A 300 22.58 24.18 12.01
N LYS A 301 22.99 23.98 13.28
CA LYS A 301 23.68 22.76 13.73
C LYS A 301 22.85 21.49 13.58
N ALA A 302 21.56 21.55 13.90
CA ALA A 302 20.65 20.41 13.78
C ALA A 302 20.39 20.07 12.31
N ARG A 303 20.20 21.09 11.47
CA ARG A 303 20.06 20.93 10.02
C ARG A 303 21.31 20.32 9.40
N GLU A 304 22.49 20.82 9.76
CA GLU A 304 23.78 20.31 9.26
C GLU A 304 24.01 18.85 9.70
N PHE A 305 23.70 18.52 10.95
CA PHE A 305 23.76 17.14 11.44
C PHE A 305 22.88 16.20 10.59
N SER A 306 21.60 16.53 10.41
CA SER A 306 20.68 15.69 9.64
C SER A 306 21.09 15.55 8.17
N LEU A 307 21.56 16.62 7.54
CA LEU A 307 22.08 16.57 6.16
C LEU A 307 23.36 15.72 6.05
N ASN A 308 24.25 15.80 7.04
CA ASN A 308 25.49 15.02 7.06
C ASN A 308 25.21 13.53 7.24
N VAL A 309 24.30 13.16 8.15
CA VAL A 309 23.92 11.74 8.31
C VAL A 309 23.26 11.22 7.04
N MET A 310 22.33 11.97 6.44
CA MET A 310 21.71 11.58 5.17
C MET A 310 22.76 11.32 4.08
N ARG A 311 23.71 12.23 3.88
CA ARG A 311 24.76 12.10 2.85
C ARG A 311 25.71 10.92 3.08
N MET A 312 26.01 10.59 4.34
CA MET A 312 27.01 9.57 4.67
C MET A 312 26.42 8.16 4.82
N LYS A 313 25.13 8.06 5.19
CA LYS A 313 24.54 6.81 5.68
C LYS A 313 23.22 6.43 5.02
N MET A 314 22.54 7.33 4.31
CA MET A 314 21.23 7.05 3.74
C MET A 314 21.29 7.09 2.21
N SER A 315 20.35 6.40 1.54
CA SER A 315 20.11 6.65 0.13
C SER A 315 19.72 8.13 -0.06
N THR A 316 20.10 8.72 -1.19
CA THR A 316 19.90 10.16 -1.44
C THR A 316 18.63 10.48 -2.23
N ASN A 317 17.95 9.46 -2.77
CA ASN A 317 16.73 9.68 -3.54
C ASN A 317 15.54 10.01 -2.61
N ALA A 318 14.51 10.63 -3.18
CA ALA A 318 13.36 11.11 -2.40
C ALA A 318 12.55 9.97 -1.79
N GLU A 319 12.47 8.86 -2.51
CA GLU A 319 11.58 7.74 -2.24
C GLU A 319 12.07 6.94 -1.05
N GLU A 320 13.38 6.73 -0.93
CA GLU A 320 13.97 5.91 0.15
C GLU A 320 14.26 6.71 1.43
N THR A 321 14.27 8.06 1.36
CA THR A 321 14.51 8.93 2.52
C THR A 321 13.25 9.30 3.29
N GLY A 322 12.07 8.94 2.76
CA GLY A 322 10.77 9.36 3.25
C GLY A 322 10.15 8.51 4.37
N THR A 323 10.95 7.93 5.26
CA THR A 323 10.49 6.92 6.25
C THR A 323 10.46 7.41 7.70
N PHE A 324 10.72 8.70 7.93
CA PHE A 324 10.65 9.31 9.25
C PHE A 324 9.25 9.15 9.88
N LEU A 325 9.18 8.48 11.02
CA LEU A 325 7.90 8.18 11.70
C LEU A 325 7.34 9.38 12.48
N GLY A 326 8.10 10.47 12.57
CA GLY A 326 7.88 11.52 13.57
C GLY A 326 8.30 11.04 14.96
N TRP A 327 8.80 11.92 15.82
CA TRP A 327 9.14 11.54 17.20
C TRP A 327 7.90 11.33 18.08
N LEU A 328 6.76 11.94 17.71
CA LEU A 328 5.52 11.80 18.45
C LEU A 328 5.01 10.35 18.45
N THR A 329 5.07 9.67 17.31
CA THR A 329 4.58 8.29 17.15
C THR A 329 5.29 7.28 18.07
N PRO A 330 6.63 7.16 18.08
CA PRO A 330 7.34 6.28 19.02
C PRO A 330 7.19 6.75 20.47
N LEU A 331 7.12 8.06 20.76
CA LEU A 331 6.87 8.54 22.12
C LEU A 331 5.48 8.13 22.63
N LEU A 332 4.44 8.23 21.80
CA LEU A 332 3.11 7.75 22.13
C LEU A 332 3.08 6.23 22.29
N ALA A 333 3.79 5.49 21.45
CA ALA A 333 3.91 4.03 21.58
C ALA A 333 4.60 3.63 22.89
N VAL A 334 5.72 4.28 23.23
CA VAL A 334 6.43 4.07 24.50
C VAL A 334 5.54 4.46 25.69
N PHE A 335 4.84 5.59 25.62
CA PHE A 335 3.90 6.01 26.65
C PHE A 335 2.76 5.00 26.84
N ALA A 336 2.20 4.46 25.75
CA ALA A 336 1.15 3.45 25.80
C ALA A 336 1.66 2.13 26.41
N LEU A 337 2.87 1.68 26.04
CA LEU A 337 3.50 0.51 26.65
C LEU A 337 3.79 0.72 28.14
N TRP A 338 4.27 1.92 28.51
CA TRP A 338 4.58 2.29 29.89
C TRP A 338 3.34 2.36 30.78
N ARG A 339 2.23 2.91 30.27
CA ARG A 339 0.94 2.97 30.97
C ARG A 339 0.31 1.60 31.21
N GLY A 340 0.86 0.54 30.60
CA GLY A 340 0.21 -0.75 30.47
C GLY A 340 -0.87 -0.66 29.40
N VAL A 341 -0.77 -1.49 28.36
CA VAL A 341 -1.88 -1.66 27.41
C VAL A 341 -3.03 -2.25 28.22
N PRO A 342 -4.18 -1.56 28.35
CA PRO A 342 -5.34 -2.14 29.01
C PRO A 342 -5.68 -3.47 28.34
N GLU A 343 -5.99 -4.50 29.12
CA GLU A 343 -6.27 -5.86 28.62
C GLU A 343 -7.31 -5.90 27.48
#